data_AF-A0A352YY44-F1
#
_entry.id   AF-A0A352YY44-F1
#
_cell.length_a   1.000
_cell.length_b   1.000
_cell.length_c   1.000
_cell.angle_alpha   90.00
_cell.angle_beta   90.00
_cell.angle_gamma   90.00
#
_symmetry.space_group_name_H-M   'P 1'
#
loop_
_entity.id
_entity.type
_entity.pdbx_description
1 polymer ?
#
loop_
_entity_poly.entity_id
_entity_poly.type
_entity_poly.pdbx_seq_one_letter_code
_entity_poly.pdbx_strand_id
1 'polypeptide(L)' 'PSSELIYGACMAIEAEMTLKELEEVIFPHPTVSEIFKETIFSFGDK' A
#
# COMPACT_ATOMS: atom_id res chain seq x y z
N PRO A 1 -6.83 11.32 -7.71
CA PRO A 1 -5.93 10.15 -7.55
C PRO A 1 -5.03 10.23 -6.31
N SER A 2 -4.10 11.19 -6.19
CA SER A 2 -3.18 11.24 -5.03
C SER A 2 -3.90 11.42 -3.68
N SER A 3 -4.96 12.23 -3.64
CA SER A 3 -5.82 12.40 -2.46
C SER A 3 -6.57 11.13 -2.03
N GLU A 4 -6.81 10.18 -2.94
CA GLU A 4 -7.45 8.90 -2.63
C GLU A 4 -6.41 7.88 -2.14
N LEU A 5 -5.18 7.94 -2.68
CA LEU A 5 -4.06 7.12 -2.20
C LEU A 5 -3.70 7.48 -0.75
N ILE A 6 -3.54 8.77 -0.45
CA ILE A 6 -3.14 9.21 0.91
C ILE A 6 -4.17 8.77 1.96
N TYR A 7 -5.45 8.69 1.61
CA TYR A 7 -6.48 8.15 2.51
C TYR A 7 -6.21 6.68 2.87
N GLY A 8 -5.88 5.84 1.89
CA GLY A 8 -5.48 4.45 2.13
C GLY A 8 -4.20 4.31 2.96
N ALA A 9 -3.21 5.19 2.72
CA ALA A 9 -2.00 5.23 3.53
C ALA A 9 -2.26 5.63 4.99
N CYS A 10 -3.11 6.64 5.22
CA CYS A 10 -3.52 7.03 6.57
C CYS A 10 -4.23 5.87 7.28
N MET A 11 -5.15 5.18 6.60
CA MET A 11 -5.83 4.00 7.17
C MET A 11 -4.85 2.90 7.59
N ALA A 12 -3.82 2.62 6.78
CA ALA A 12 -2.79 1.64 7.11
C ALA A 12 -1.95 2.06 8.33
N ILE A 13 -1.63 3.35 8.47
CA ILE A 13 -0.88 3.90 9.62
C ILE A 13 -1.72 3.82 10.90
N GLU A 14 -2.99 4.24 10.85
CA GLU A 14 -3.90 4.19 12.00
C GLU A 14 -4.18 2.76 12.48
N ALA A 15 -4.14 1.79 11.57
CA ALA A 15 -4.24 0.37 11.88
C ALA A 15 -2.90 -0.25 12.32
N GLU A 16 -1.82 0.54 12.43
CA GLU A 16 -0.47 0.10 12.79
C GLU A 16 0.04 -1.09 11.94
N MET A 17 -0.35 -1.14 10.65
CA MET A 17 0.00 -2.26 9.78
C MET A 17 1.50 -2.35 9.54
N THR A 18 2.03 -3.57 9.62
CA THR A 18 3.43 -3.87 9.28
C THR A 18 3.63 -4.02 7.77
N LEU A 19 4.87 -3.92 7.29
CA LEU A 19 5.19 -4.12 5.88
C LEU A 19 4.73 -5.48 5.36
N LYS A 20 4.90 -6.55 6.15
CA LYS A 20 4.46 -7.91 5.78
C LYS A 20 2.95 -8.01 5.61
N GLU A 21 2.18 -7.34 6.45
CA GLU A 21 0.71 -7.33 6.33
C GLU A 21 0.26 -6.51 5.12
N LEU A 22 0.98 -5.45 4.79
CA LEU A 22 0.71 -4.63 3.61
C LEU A 22 1.04 -5.35 2.29
N GLU A 23 2.01 -6.27 2.28
CA GLU A 23 2.33 -7.12 1.12
C GLU A 23 1.19 -8.07 0.74
N GLU A 24 0.37 -8.49 1.71
CA GLU A 24 -0.79 -9.38 1.50
C GLU A 24 -2.02 -8.64 0.97
N VAL A 25 -2.01 -7.30 0.95
CA VAL A 25 -3.13 -6.50 0.44
C VAL A 25 -3.19 -6.60 -1.09
N ILE A 26 -4.32 -7.12 -1.59
CA ILE A 26 -4.56 -7.25 -3.03
C ILE A 26 -5.19 -5.97 -3.58
N PHE A 27 -4.41 -5.24 -4.39
CA PHE A 27 -4.91 -4.11 -5.17
C PHE A 27 -5.49 -4.61 -6.49
N PRO A 28 -6.69 -4.14 -6.92
CA PRO A 28 -7.26 -4.52 -8.19
C PRO A 28 -6.38 -4.09 -9.37
N HIS A 29 -6.29 -4.93 -10.40
CA HIS A 29 -5.57 -4.59 -11.63
C HIS A 29 -6.55 -4.29 -12.78
N PRO A 30 -6.31 -3.26 -13.62
CA PRO A 30 -5.26 -2.23 -13.51
C PRO A 30 -5.76 -1.00 -12.72
N THR A 31 -5.02 -0.58 -11.69
CA THR A 31 -5.39 0.63 -10.91
C THR A 31 -4.18 1.44 -10.46
N VAL A 32 -4.41 2.73 -10.21
CA VAL A 32 -3.39 3.64 -9.66
C VAL A 32 -2.91 3.19 -8.27
N SER A 33 -3.76 2.46 -7.51
CA SER A 33 -3.43 1.94 -6.19
C SER A 33 -2.35 0.86 -6.20
N GLU A 34 -2.04 0.25 -7.35
CA GLU A 34 -0.93 -0.70 -7.50
C GLU A 34 0.43 -0.09 -7.13
N ILE A 35 0.55 1.25 -7.14
CA ILE A 35 1.76 1.95 -6.67
C ILE A 35 2.11 1.61 -5.21
N PHE A 36 1.12 1.33 -4.35
CA PHE A 36 1.38 0.89 -2.98
C PHE A 36 2.12 -0.43 -2.98
N LYS A 37 1.60 -1.41 -3.73
CA LYS A 37 2.23 -2.73 -3.88
C LYS A 37 3.68 -2.59 -4.33
N GLU A 38 3.92 -1.93 -5.46
CA GLU A 38 5.27 -1.74 -6.00
C GLU A 38 6.23 -1.06 -5.00
N THR A 39 5.73 -0.06 -4.29
CA THR A 39 6.51 0.66 -3.27
C THR A 39 6.83 -0.23 -2.08
N ILE A 40 5.85 -0.93 -1.51
CA ILE A 40 6.03 -1.81 -0.34
C ILE A 40 7.06 -2.91 -0.66
N PHE A 41 6.92 -3.61 -1.79
CA PHE A 41 7.88 -4.64 -2.21
C PHE A 41 9.30 -4.08 -2.42
N SER A 42 9.43 -2.84 -2.91
CA SER A 42 10.73 -2.18 -3.07
C SER A 42 11.46 -1.86 -1.74
N PHE A 43 10.73 -1.87 -0.61
CA PHE A 43 11.27 -1.69 0.73
C PHE A 43 11.41 -3.00 1.51
N GLY A 44 10.49 -3.97 1.33
CA GLY A 44 10.54 -5.28 2.01
C GLY A 44 11.72 -6.16 1.59
N ASP A 45 12.19 -6.01 0.34
CA ASP A 45 13.36 -6.73 -0.19
C ASP A 45 14.73 -6.12 0.21
N LYS A 46 14.76 -5.04 1.01
CA LYS A 46 15.99 -4.46 1.59
C LYS A 46 16.20 -4.92 3.02
#